data_AF-A0A953YH59-F1
#
_entry.id   AF-A0A953YH59-F1
#
_cell.length_a   1.000
_cell.length_b   1.000
_cell.length_c   1.000
_cell.angle_alpha   90.00
_cell.angle_beta   90.00
_cell.angle_gamma   90.00
#
_symmetry.space_group_name_H-M   'P 1'
#
loop_
_entity.id
_entity.type
_entity.pdbx_description
1 polymer ?
#
loop_
_entity_poly.entity_id
_entity_poly.type
_entity_poly.pdbx_seq_one_letter_code
_entity_poly.pdbx_strand_id
1 'polypeptide(L)'
;MATRGAGRLRIGVDVGGTFTDLVVVHDDGTSQVHKVPSNPGDPSAGVIEAVRAAARGMQLDVSELLARCDAFVHGSTIATNTVLERKGARVGMLTTHGFRDSVAIRRGLRRNPWDHRTPFAT
;
A
#
# COMPACT_ATOMS: atom_id res chain seq x y z
N MET A 1 -15.76 35.19 -13.73
CA MET A 1 -16.38 34.92 -12.41
C MET A 1 -15.46 33.95 -11.68
N ALA A 2 -14.62 34.45 -10.77
CA ALA A 2 -13.59 33.65 -10.13
C ALA A 2 -14.24 32.61 -9.22
N THR A 3 -14.05 31.32 -9.54
CA THR A 3 -14.39 30.21 -8.65
C THR A 3 -13.55 30.37 -7.39
N ARG A 4 -14.18 30.58 -6.23
CA ARG A 4 -13.55 30.37 -4.92
C ARG A 4 -12.79 29.04 -5.01
N GLY A 5 -11.47 29.07 -4.78
CA GLY A 5 -10.62 27.88 -4.89
C GLY A 5 -11.23 26.74 -4.10
N ALA A 6 -11.61 25.66 -4.78
CA ALA A 6 -12.04 24.45 -4.10
C ALA A 6 -10.86 24.01 -3.22
N GLY A 7 -11.11 23.80 -1.92
CA GLY A 7 -10.07 23.41 -0.97
C GLY A 7 -9.32 22.17 -1.45
N ARG A 8 -8.00 22.13 -1.25
CA ARG A 8 -7.16 21.05 -1.72
C ARG A 8 -7.35 19.83 -0.83
N LEU A 9 -7.29 18.66 -1.45
CA LEU A 9 -7.46 17.37 -0.80
C LEU A 9 -6.18 16.56 -0.92
N ARG A 10 -5.86 15.82 0.14
CA ARG A 10 -4.85 14.76 0.13
C ARG A 10 -5.57 13.44 0.32
N ILE A 11 -5.34 12.48 -0.55
CA ILE A 11 -6.01 11.18 -0.52
C ILE A 11 -4.97 10.11 -0.23
N GLY A 12 -5.23 9.29 0.78
CA GLY A 12 -4.45 8.09 1.08
C GLY A 12 -5.32 6.86 0.88
N VAL A 13 -4.79 5.82 0.26
CA VAL A 13 -5.44 4.50 0.17
C VAL A 13 -4.51 3.43 0.73
N ASP A 14 -5.06 2.46 1.47
CA ASP A 14 -4.36 1.25 1.87
C ASP A 14 -5.13 0.03 1.39
N VAL A 15 -4.50 -0.75 0.51
CA VAL A 15 -5.08 -1.97 -0.04
C VAL A 15 -4.69 -3.15 0.84
N GLY A 16 -5.66 -3.62 1.64
CA GLY A 16 -5.57 -4.81 2.47
C GLY A 16 -6.04 -6.09 1.78
N GLY A 17 -5.93 -7.22 2.48
CA GLY A 17 -6.45 -8.51 1.99
C GLY A 17 -7.99 -8.60 2.06
N THR A 18 -8.62 -7.99 3.06
CA THR A 18 -10.08 -8.03 3.26
C THR A 18 -10.76 -6.74 2.84
N PHE A 19 -10.14 -5.59 3.14
CA PHE A 19 -10.70 -4.28 2.86
C PHE A 19 -9.66 -3.35 2.26
N THR A 20 -10.13 -2.43 1.43
CA THR A 20 -9.39 -1.26 0.97
C THR A 20 -9.92 -0.06 1.72
N ASP A 21 -9.03 0.59 2.46
CA ASP A 21 -9.33 1.77 3.27
C ASP A 21 -8.85 3.01 2.52
N LEU A 22 -9.66 4.07 2.48
CA LEU A 22 -9.32 5.34 1.86
C LEU A 22 -9.60 6.49 2.83
N VAL A 23 -8.64 7.37 2.99
CA VAL A 23 -8.74 8.60 3.78
C VAL A 23 -8.64 9.82 2.87
N VAL A 24 -9.55 10.77 3.03
CA VAL A 24 -9.50 12.09 2.41
C VAL A 24 -9.19 13.09 3.51
N VAL A 25 -8.13 13.87 3.35
CA VAL A 25 -7.70 14.91 4.30
C VAL A 25 -7.82 16.28 3.65
N HIS A 26 -8.55 17.17 4.31
CA HIS A 26 -8.78 18.56 3.89
C HIS A 26 -7.63 19.46 4.37
N ASP A 27 -7.55 20.68 3.82
CA ASP A 27 -6.55 21.68 4.23
C ASP A 27 -6.74 22.15 5.68
N ASP A 28 -7.97 22.14 6.18
CA ASP A 28 -8.29 22.49 7.57
C ASP A 28 -7.93 21.40 8.59
N GLY A 29 -7.36 20.28 8.12
CA GLY A 29 -6.95 19.13 8.93
C GLY A 29 -8.07 18.15 9.25
N THR A 30 -9.31 18.40 8.82
CA THR A 30 -10.39 17.42 8.94
C THR A 30 -10.17 16.25 7.97
N SER A 31 -10.75 15.10 8.30
CA SER A 31 -10.62 13.92 7.46
C SER A 31 -11.92 13.09 7.40
N GLN A 32 -12.04 12.35 6.31
CA GLN A 32 -13.12 11.41 6.07
C GLN A 32 -12.51 10.07 5.69
N VAL A 33 -13.07 8.97 6.20
CA VAL A 33 -12.58 7.61 5.95
C VAL A 33 -13.67 6.79 5.29
N HIS A 34 -13.29 6.06 4.24
CA HIS A 34 -14.14 5.16 3.48
C HIS A 34 -13.51 3.78 3.47
N LYS A 35 -14.33 2.75 3.63
CA LYS A 35 -13.90 1.36 3.67
C LYS A 35 -14.75 0.56 2.70
N VAL A 36 -14.10 -0.16 1.80
CA VAL A 36 -14.76 -1.04 0.83
C VAL A 36 -14.14 -2.43 0.88
N PRO A 37 -14.88 -3.51 0.55
CA PRO A 37 -14.28 -4.83 0.39
C PRO A 37 -13.13 -4.81 -0.62
N SER A 38 -12.02 -5.47 -0.29
CA SER A 38 -10.93 -5.67 -1.26
C SER A 38 -11.36 -6.67 -2.33
N ASN A 39 -10.76 -6.54 -3.51
CA ASN A 39 -10.85 -7.53 -4.57
C ASN A 39 -9.47 -8.19 -4.77
N PRO A 40 -9.24 -9.40 -4.25
CA PRO A 40 -7.96 -10.08 -4.40
C PRO A 40 -7.62 -10.44 -5.86
N GLY A 41 -8.62 -10.59 -6.73
CA GLY A 41 -8.43 -10.90 -8.14
C GLY A 41 -8.06 -9.67 -8.97
N ASP A 42 -8.49 -8.48 -8.55
CA ASP A 42 -8.09 -7.19 -9.12
C ASP A 42 -8.07 -6.11 -8.03
N PRO A 43 -6.92 -5.91 -7.37
CA PRO A 43 -6.75 -4.89 -6.35
C PRO A 43 -7.08 -3.46 -6.82
N SER A 44 -6.89 -3.18 -8.11
CA SER A 44 -7.16 -1.87 -8.71
C SER A 44 -8.65 -1.52 -8.63
N ALA A 45 -9.52 -2.51 -8.84
CA ALA A 45 -10.96 -2.34 -8.69
C ALA A 45 -11.35 -1.92 -7.26
N GLY A 46 -10.69 -2.48 -6.25
CA GLY A 46 -10.91 -2.08 -4.84
C GLY A 46 -10.57 -0.61 -4.59
N VAL A 47 -9.46 -0.12 -5.15
CA VAL A 47 -9.07 1.30 -5.07
C VAL A 47 -10.09 2.19 -5.77
N ILE A 48 -10.53 1.83 -6.97
CA ILE A 48 -11.52 2.59 -7.73
C ILE A 48 -12.85 2.67 -6.97
N GLU A 49 -13.31 1.56 -6.37
CA GLU A 49 -14.51 1.55 -5.56
C GLU A 49 -14.38 2.41 -4.28
N ALA A 50 -13.20 2.42 -3.66
CA ALA A 50 -12.94 3.29 -2.52
C ALA A 50 -13.04 4.78 -2.91
N VAL A 51 -12.47 5.15 -4.06
CA VAL A 51 -12.57 6.52 -4.61
C VAL A 51 -14.02 6.88 -4.94
N ARG A 52 -14.79 5.96 -5.54
CA ARG A 52 -16.22 6.16 -5.80
C ARG A 52 -17.03 6.30 -4.50
N ALA A 53 -16.71 5.54 -3.47
CA ALA A 53 -17.35 5.65 -2.17
C ALA A 53 -17.07 7.01 -1.51
N ALA A 54 -15.84 7.51 -1.62
CA ALA A 54 -15.47 8.84 -1.14
C ALA A 54 -16.21 9.95 -1.89
N ALA A 55 -16.23 9.88 -3.23
CA ALA A 55 -16.94 10.85 -4.06
C ALA A 55 -18.44 10.91 -3.70
N ARG A 56 -19.11 9.74 -3.55
CA ARG A 56 -20.50 9.67 -3.08
C ARG A 56 -20.69 10.26 -1.68
N GLY A 57 -19.79 9.97 -0.74
CA GLY A 57 -19.86 10.51 0.62
C GLY A 57 -19.73 12.03 0.68
N MET A 58 -18.97 12.60 -0.25
CA MET A 58 -18.75 14.04 -0.40
C MET A 58 -19.74 14.72 -1.35
N GLN A 59 -20.68 13.96 -1.95
CA GLN A 59 -21.63 14.45 -2.96
C GLN A 59 -20.92 15.11 -4.16
N LEU A 60 -19.82 14.52 -4.60
CA LEU A 60 -19.04 14.95 -5.75
C LEU A 60 -19.04 13.86 -6.82
N ASP A 61 -18.81 14.27 -8.07
CA ASP A 61 -18.35 13.34 -9.07
C ASP A 61 -16.89 12.92 -8.80
N VAL A 62 -16.52 11.72 -9.26
CA VAL A 62 -15.14 11.22 -9.12
C VAL A 62 -14.14 12.18 -9.77
N SER A 63 -14.48 12.76 -10.92
CA SER A 63 -13.65 13.75 -11.61
C SER A 63 -13.41 15.00 -10.78
N GLU A 64 -14.44 15.50 -10.08
CA GLU A 64 -14.32 16.68 -9.22
C GLU A 64 -13.47 16.40 -7.98
N LEU A 65 -13.66 15.24 -7.35
CA LEU A 65 -12.85 14.81 -6.21
C LEU A 65 -11.37 14.70 -6.61
N LEU A 66 -11.09 14.06 -7.75
CA LEU A 66 -9.71 13.91 -8.25
C LEU A 66 -9.11 15.23 -8.73
N ALA A 67 -9.92 16.14 -9.29
CA ALA A 67 -9.45 17.48 -9.67
C ALA A 67 -9.01 18.33 -8.47
N ARG A 68 -9.53 18.04 -7.26
CA ARG A 68 -9.15 18.68 -6.00
C ARG A 68 -8.02 17.94 -5.28
N CYS A 69 -7.60 16.78 -5.78
CA CYS A 69 -6.58 15.95 -5.16
C CYS A 69 -5.17 16.45 -5.54
N ASP A 70 -4.49 17.06 -4.58
CA ASP A 70 -3.11 17.52 -4.75
C ASP A 70 -2.09 16.37 -4.61
N ALA A 71 -2.42 15.37 -3.80
CA ALA A 71 -1.57 14.22 -3.55
C ALA A 71 -2.40 12.96 -3.34
N PHE A 72 -2.05 11.91 -4.08
CA PHE A 72 -2.63 10.58 -3.93
C PHE A 72 -1.54 9.61 -3.45
N VAL A 73 -1.65 9.14 -2.21
CA VAL A 73 -0.71 8.20 -1.59
C VAL A 73 -1.29 6.81 -1.62
N HIS A 74 -0.62 5.88 -2.29
CA HIS A 74 -1.05 4.49 -2.39
C HIS A 74 -0.19 3.58 -1.50
N GLY A 75 -0.79 3.06 -0.44
CA GLY A 75 -0.29 1.98 0.39
C GLY A 75 -0.89 0.64 -0.02
N SER A 76 -0.14 -0.45 0.15
CA SER A 76 -0.67 -1.80 -0.05
C SER A 76 0.09 -2.80 0.80
N THR A 77 -0.64 -3.77 1.33
CA THR A 77 -0.07 -4.91 2.06
C THR A 77 0.14 -6.14 1.17
N ILE A 78 -0.19 -6.06 -0.14
CA ILE A 78 -0.10 -7.19 -1.08
C ILE A 78 1.32 -7.74 -1.16
N ALA A 79 2.32 -6.87 -1.29
CA ALA A 79 3.72 -7.29 -1.39
C ALA A 79 4.17 -8.09 -0.16
N THR A 80 3.89 -7.55 1.04
CA THR A 80 4.24 -8.19 2.31
C THR A 80 3.53 -9.53 2.46
N ASN A 81 2.22 -9.59 2.17
CA ASN A 81 1.44 -10.83 2.25
C ASN A 81 1.90 -11.87 1.22
N THR A 82 2.30 -11.42 0.02
CA THR A 82 2.85 -12.31 -1.01
C THR A 82 4.11 -13.03 -0.53
N VAL A 83 4.99 -12.31 0.21
CA VAL A 83 6.19 -12.90 0.81
C VAL A 83 5.85 -13.85 1.96
N LEU A 84 4.96 -13.43 2.87
CA LEU A 84 4.56 -14.23 4.03
C LEU A 84 3.86 -15.53 3.64
N GLU A 85 2.95 -15.47 2.66
CA GLU A 85 2.18 -16.61 2.17
C GLU A 85 2.93 -17.43 1.11
N ARG A 86 4.13 -16.97 0.70
CA ARG A 86 4.96 -17.61 -0.35
C ARG A 86 4.22 -17.81 -1.68
N LYS A 87 3.33 -16.86 -2.02
CA LYS A 87 2.54 -16.87 -3.26
C LYS A 87 3.16 -16.06 -4.40
N GLY A 88 4.40 -15.61 -4.23
CA GLY A 88 5.13 -14.89 -5.28
C GLY A 88 5.43 -15.75 -6.51
N ALA A 89 5.87 -15.09 -7.58
CA ALA A 89 6.29 -15.78 -8.79
C ALA A 89 7.49 -16.71 -8.53
N ARG A 90 7.58 -17.80 -9.29
CA ARG A 90 8.79 -18.63 -9.33
C ARG A 90 9.91 -17.84 -9.98
N VAL A 91 11.02 -17.68 -9.27
CA VAL A 91 12.20 -16.94 -9.73
C VAL A 91 13.46 -17.79 -9.58
N GLY A 92 14.46 -17.50 -10.42
CA GLY A 92 15.81 -18.06 -10.31
C GLY A 92 16.81 -17.00 -9.85
N MET A 93 17.89 -17.42 -9.18
CA MET A 93 18.99 -16.55 -8.77
C MET A 93 20.25 -16.96 -9.52
N LEU A 94 20.77 -16.09 -10.38
CA LEU A 94 22.08 -16.27 -11.00
C LEU A 94 23.16 -15.77 -10.04
N THR A 95 24.19 -16.58 -9.83
CA THR A 95 25.27 -16.29 -8.89
C THR A 95 26.61 -16.59 -9.53
N THR A 96 27.66 -15.93 -9.04
CA THR A 96 29.05 -16.31 -9.36
C THR A 96 29.30 -17.75 -8.92
N HIS A 97 30.15 -18.46 -9.65
CA HIS A 97 30.58 -19.81 -9.26
C HIS A 97 31.06 -19.82 -7.79
N GLY A 98 30.49 -20.73 -6.98
CA GLY A 98 30.78 -20.83 -5.55
C GLY A 98 29.87 -20.02 -4.61
N PHE A 99 28.96 -19.17 -5.11
CA PHE A 99 28.13 -18.26 -4.29
C PHE A 99 26.64 -18.60 -4.24
N ARG A 100 26.25 -19.82 -4.60
CA ARG A 100 24.84 -20.25 -4.61
C ARG A 100 24.15 -20.08 -3.25
N ASP A 101 24.86 -20.31 -2.16
CA ASP A 101 24.29 -20.42 -0.82
C ASP A 101 24.28 -19.10 -0.04
N SER A 102 24.70 -17.98 -0.63
CA SER A 102 24.83 -16.69 0.06
C SER A 102 23.55 -16.21 0.74
N VAL A 103 22.37 -16.41 0.14
CA VAL A 103 21.08 -16.03 0.75
C VAL A 103 20.75 -16.89 1.98
N ALA A 104 21.10 -18.18 1.95
CA ALA A 104 20.86 -19.11 3.06
C ALA A 104 21.84 -18.85 4.22
N ILE A 105 23.12 -18.64 3.91
CA ILE A 105 24.19 -18.32 4.86
C ILE A 105 23.97 -16.91 5.48
N ARG A 106 23.31 -16.02 4.74
CA ARG A 106 23.14 -14.61 5.09
C ARG A 106 24.52 -13.96 5.30
N ARG A 107 24.74 -13.32 6.44
CA ARG A 107 26.02 -12.67 6.80
C ARG A 107 26.86 -13.46 7.81
N GLY A 108 26.41 -14.64 8.25
CA GLY A 108 27.11 -15.41 9.30
C GLY A 108 27.18 -14.73 10.68
N LEU A 109 26.54 -13.57 10.86
CA LEU A 109 26.62 -12.75 12.08
C LEU A 109 25.87 -13.33 13.30
N ARG A 110 25.08 -14.38 13.10
CA ARG A 110 24.22 -14.97 14.13
C ARG A 110 24.42 -16.48 14.18
N ARG A 111 24.46 -17.05 15.39
CA ARG A 111 24.48 -18.51 15.61
C ARG A 111 23.28 -19.20 14.96
N ASN A 112 22.09 -18.61 15.11
CA ASN A 112 20.90 -18.99 14.34
C ASN A 112 20.55 -17.87 13.37
N PRO A 113 20.75 -18.05 12.05
CA PRO A 113 20.43 -17.04 11.04
C PRO A 113 18.95 -16.61 11.03
N TRP A 114 18.04 -17.42 11.57
CA TRP A 114 16.58 -17.23 11.54
C TRP A 114 16.02 -16.57 12.80
N ASP A 115 16.78 -16.51 13.89
CA ASP A 115 16.37 -15.81 15.10
C ASP A 115 16.65 -14.31 14.95
N HIS A 116 15.59 -13.52 14.74
CA HIS A 116 15.67 -12.07 14.60
C HIS A 116 15.67 -11.32 15.96
N ARG A 117 15.48 -12.04 17.07
CA ARG A 117 15.39 -11.46 18.42
C ARG A 117 16.71 -11.48 19.18
N THR A 118 17.65 -12.36 18.80
CA THR A 118 18.97 -12.37 19.44
C THR A 118 19.71 -11.04 19.17
N PRO A 119 20.41 -10.43 20.13
CA PRO A 119 21.34 -9.34 19.84
C PRO A 119 22.49 -9.82 18.94
N PHE A 120 23.12 -8.90 18.21
CA PHE A 120 24.39 -9.23 17.56
C PHE A 120 25.46 -9.43 18.64
N ALA A 121 26.38 -10.37 18.41
CA ALA A 121 27.56 -10.47 19.26
C ALA A 121 28.34 -9.15 19.11
N THR A 122 28.42 -8.38 20.19
CA THR A 122 29.37 -7.26 20.35
C THR A 122 30.79 -7.76 20.32
#